data_AF-A0A929V6X0-F1
#
_entry.id   AF-A0A929V6X0-F1
#
_cell.length_a   1.000
_cell.length_b   1.000
_cell.length_c   1.000
_cell.angle_alpha   90.00
_cell.angle_beta   90.00
_cell.angle_gamma   90.00
#
_symmetry.space_group_name_H-M   'P 1'
#
loop_
_entity.id
_entity.type
_entity.pdbx_description
1 polymer ?
#
loop_
_entity_poly.entity_id
_entity_poly.type
_entity_poly.pdbx_seq_one_letter_code
_entity_poly.pdbx_strand_id
1 'polypeptide(L)'
;MRKLIALFIIGIIGLIAFLAIKKALTGDGAISLVCKTANDTITVKFDPTSEKAISATHKDGTEFEMKDVDERIKKIGLLRYIDEFTRDFEEKKGGACFKK
;
A
#
# COMPACT_ATOMS: atom_id res chain seq x y z
N MET A 1 33.66 17.94 -19.48
CA MET A 1 32.53 18.21 -18.56
C MET A 1 31.15 18.02 -19.20
N ARG A 2 30.84 18.57 -20.38
CA ARG A 2 29.50 18.44 -21.01
C ARG A 2 29.00 17.00 -21.27
N LYS A 3 29.90 16.07 -21.64
CA LYS A 3 29.54 14.66 -21.92
C LYS A 3 29.13 13.86 -20.66
N LEU A 4 29.74 14.14 -19.50
CA LEU A 4 29.37 13.49 -18.24
C LEU A 4 27.99 13.93 -17.74
N ILE A 5 27.68 15.22 -17.88
CA ILE A 5 26.38 15.79 -17.47
C ILE A 5 25.24 15.17 -18.29
N ALA A 6 25.45 15.00 -19.60
CA ALA A 6 24.46 14.35 -20.47
C ALA A 6 24.19 12.89 -20.07
N LEU A 7 25.22 12.11 -19.73
CA LEU A 7 25.08 10.73 -19.26
C LEU A 7 24.33 10.66 -17.91
N PHE A 8 24.58 11.62 -17.03
CA PHE A 8 23.91 11.68 -15.72
C PHE A 8 22.41 11.98 -15.86
N ILE A 9 22.05 12.90 -16.76
CA ILE A 9 20.65 13.26 -17.04
C ILE A 9 19.90 12.07 -17.66
N ILE A 10 20.51 11.34 -18.60
CA ILE A 10 19.92 10.15 -19.21
C ILE A 10 19.68 9.05 -18.16
N GLY A 11 20.63 8.86 -17.24
CA GLY A 11 20.48 7.92 -16.13
C GLY A 11 19.31 8.26 -15.19
N ILE A 12 19.16 9.54 -14.84
CA ILE A 12 18.05 10.01 -13.98
C ILE A 12 16.70 9.88 -14.68
N ILE A 13 16.61 10.25 -15.96
CA ILE A 13 15.36 10.13 -16.75
C ILE A 13 14.96 8.66 -16.89
N GLY A 14 15.92 7.75 -17.12
CA GLY A 14 15.66 6.32 -17.18
C GLY A 14 15.11 5.74 -15.88
N LEU A 15 15.60 6.21 -14.73
CA LEU A 15 15.13 5.78 -13.41
C LEU A 15 13.72 6.30 -13.10
N ILE A 16 13.43 7.56 -13.45
CA ILE A 16 12.09 8.16 -13.30
C ILE A 16 11.09 7.45 -14.21
N ALA A 17 11.45 7.16 -15.46
CA ALA A 17 10.60 6.42 -16.39
C ALA A 17 10.30 5.00 -15.88
N PHE A 18 11.30 4.31 -15.34
CA PHE A 18 11.10 2.97 -14.76
C PHE A 18 10.15 2.97 -13.56
N LEU A 19 10.28 3.96 -12.67
CA LEU A 19 9.37 4.15 -11.53
C LEU A 19 7.95 4.50 -11.99
N ALA A 20 7.81 5.37 -13.01
CA ALA A 20 6.53 5.75 -13.57
C ALA A 20 5.83 4.56 -14.27
N ILE A 21 6.57 3.71 -14.98
CA ILE A 21 6.04 2.51 -15.65
C ILE A 21 5.55 1.48 -14.62
N LYS A 22 6.28 1.28 -13.51
CA LYS A 22 5.80 0.45 -12.39
C LYS A 22 4.52 1.01 -11.78
N LYS A 23 4.44 2.34 -11.61
CA LYS A 23 3.25 3.00 -11.05
C LYS A 23 2.03 2.89 -11.99
N ALA A 24 2.25 2.95 -13.30
CA ALA A 24 1.20 2.89 -14.32
C ALA A 24 0.67 1.47 -14.60
N LEU A 25 1.53 0.44 -14.60
CA LEU A 25 1.12 -0.96 -14.85
C LEU A 25 0.35 -1.59 -13.68
N THR A 26 0.45 -1.02 -12.47
CA THR A 26 -0.13 -1.58 -11.25
C THR A 26 -1.33 -0.79 -10.72
N GLY A 27 -1.71 0.33 -11.37
CA GLY A 27 -2.72 1.25 -10.83
C GLY A 27 -2.27 1.82 -9.49
N ASP A 28 -1.47 2.89 -9.51
CA ASP A 28 -0.86 3.55 -8.34
C ASP A 28 0.20 2.76 -7.57
N GLY A 29 0.38 1.46 -7.84
CA GLY A 29 1.42 0.66 -7.18
C GLY A 29 1.17 0.44 -5.69
N ALA A 30 -0.01 0.82 -5.18
CA ALA A 30 -0.43 0.57 -3.80
C ALA A 30 -1.27 -0.70 -3.73
N ILE A 31 -1.03 -1.55 -2.74
CA ILE A 31 -1.90 -2.70 -2.46
C ILE A 31 -3.15 -2.16 -1.76
N SER A 32 -4.32 -2.30 -2.37
CA SER A 32 -5.58 -1.93 -1.74
C SER A 32 -6.24 -3.18 -1.15
N LEU A 33 -6.57 -3.13 0.13
CA LEU A 33 -7.32 -4.14 0.85
C LEU A 33 -8.69 -3.57 1.22
N VAL A 34 -9.76 -4.20 0.78
CA VAL A 34 -11.13 -3.80 1.11
C VAL A 34 -11.73 -4.85 2.04
N CYS A 35 -11.92 -4.49 3.30
CA CYS A 35 -12.52 -5.34 4.33
C CYS A 35 -13.99 -4.95 4.53
N LYS A 36 -14.90 -5.91 4.41
CA LYS A 36 -16.34 -5.70 4.51
C LYS A 36 -16.94 -6.54 5.62
N THR A 37 -17.84 -5.95 6.40
CA THR A 37 -18.73 -6.65 7.32
C THR A 37 -20.18 -6.40 6.90
N ALA A 38 -21.14 -6.95 7.63
CA ALA A 38 -22.56 -6.67 7.41
C ALA A 38 -22.92 -5.18 7.57
N ASN A 39 -22.18 -4.44 8.41
CA ASN A 39 -22.53 -3.07 8.80
C ASN A 39 -21.51 -2.02 8.35
N ASP A 40 -20.33 -2.44 7.87
CA ASP A 40 -19.21 -1.52 7.62
C ASP A 40 -18.33 -1.99 6.45
N THR A 41 -17.61 -1.05 5.84
CA THR A 41 -16.60 -1.33 4.82
C THR A 41 -15.41 -0.42 5.04
N ILE A 42 -14.25 -1.03 5.23
CA ILE A 42 -12.99 -0.35 5.46
C ILE A 42 -12.09 -0.61 4.25
N THR A 43 -11.49 0.45 3.72
CA THR A 43 -10.50 0.37 2.66
C THR A 43 -9.15 0.78 3.24
N VAL A 44 -8.20 -0.15 3.22
CA VAL A 44 -6.82 0.09 3.63
C VAL A 44 -5.93 0.08 2.40
N LYS A 45 -5.13 1.12 2.22
CA LYS A 45 -4.16 1.22 1.13
C LYS A 45 -2.75 1.14 1.70
N PHE A 46 -1.91 0.33 1.05
CA PHE A 46 -0.53 0.13 1.44
C PHE A 46 0.42 0.48 0.31
N ASP A 47 1.55 1.11 0.63
CA ASP A 47 2.64 1.34 -0.31
C ASP A 47 3.66 0.18 -0.19
N PRO A 48 3.77 -0.71 -1.19
CA PRO A 48 4.75 -1.78 -1.20
C PRO A 48 6.18 -1.32 -1.43
N THR A 49 6.40 -0.09 -1.92
CA THR A 49 7.74 0.49 -2.11
C THR A 49 8.27 1.09 -0.82
N SER A 50 7.38 1.73 -0.05
CA SER A 50 7.72 2.40 1.20
C SER A 50 7.50 1.52 2.44
N GLU A 51 6.91 0.33 2.27
CA GLU A 51 6.53 -0.60 3.34
C GLU A 51 5.70 0.07 4.45
N LYS A 52 4.67 0.82 4.04
CA LYS A 52 3.82 1.62 4.94
C LYS A 52 2.34 1.51 4.58
N ALA A 53 1.48 1.75 5.57
CA ALA A 53 0.08 2.05 5.28
C ALA A 53 -0.04 3.52 4.82
N ILE A 54 -0.73 3.74 3.71
CA ILE A 54 -0.97 5.07 3.15
C ILE A 54 -2.23 5.68 3.77
N SER A 55 -3.28 4.89 3.93
CA SER A 55 -4.55 5.35 4.45
C SER A 55 -5.43 4.16 4.86
N ALA A 56 -6.25 4.34 5.88
CA ALA A 56 -7.34 3.44 6.20
C ALA A 56 -8.59 4.26 6.43
N THR A 57 -9.64 4.01 5.65
CA THR A 57 -10.87 4.79 5.73
C THR A 57 -12.09 3.88 5.68
N HIS A 58 -13.10 4.23 6.46
CA HIS A 58 -14.44 3.69 6.33
C HIS A 58 -15.09 4.17 5.03
N LYS A 59 -16.20 3.52 4.66
CA LYS A 59 -16.99 3.87 3.48
C LYS A 59 -17.58 5.28 3.53
N ASP A 60 -17.86 5.78 4.74
CA ASP A 60 -18.36 7.14 4.97
C ASP A 60 -17.25 8.21 4.86
N GLY A 61 -16.00 7.80 4.64
CA GLY A 61 -14.86 8.69 4.52
C GLY A 61 -14.18 9.03 5.85
N THR A 62 -14.66 8.50 6.98
CA THR A 62 -13.97 8.66 8.27
C THR A 62 -12.69 7.85 8.31
N GLU A 63 -11.66 8.38 8.98
CA GLU A 63 -10.39 7.69 9.16
C GLU A 63 -10.55 6.50 10.12
N PHE A 64 -10.07 5.34 9.67
CA PHE A 64 -9.96 4.14 10.49
C PHE A 64 -8.60 4.17 11.19
N GLU A 65 -8.59 4.38 12.50
CA GLU A 65 -7.36 4.43 13.28
C GLU A 65 -6.70 3.06 13.32
N MET A 66 -5.52 2.95 12.69
CA MET A 66 -4.70 1.75 12.77
C MET A 66 -3.45 2.05 13.62
N LYS A 67 -3.34 1.39 14.78
CA LYS A 67 -2.19 1.56 15.66
C LYS A 67 -1.01 0.71 15.22
N ASP A 68 0.18 1.30 15.29
CA ASP A 68 1.49 0.64 15.12
C ASP A 68 1.69 -0.09 13.78
N VAL A 69 0.98 0.32 12.73
CA VAL A 69 1.02 -0.36 11.42
C VAL A 69 2.41 -0.33 10.81
N ASP A 70 3.03 0.85 10.75
CA ASP A 70 4.35 1.02 10.15
C ASP A 70 5.44 0.23 10.89
N GLU A 71 5.35 0.16 12.23
CA GLU A 71 6.30 -0.62 13.03
C GLU A 71 6.11 -2.11 12.81
N ARG A 72 4.85 -2.58 12.75
CA ARG A 72 4.56 -3.99 12.47
C ARG A 72 4.98 -4.37 11.06
N ILE A 73 4.64 -3.58 10.05
CA ILE A 73 5.03 -3.84 8.65
C ILE A 73 6.56 -3.97 8.55
N LYS A 74 7.33 -3.08 9.20
CA LYS A 74 8.80 -3.21 9.24
C LYS A 74 9.31 -4.49 9.90
N LYS A 75 8.62 -5.02 10.91
CA LYS A 75 9.03 -6.23 11.64
C LYS A 75 8.70 -7.52 10.89
N ILE A 76 7.51 -7.61 10.30
CA ILE A 76 7.00 -8.87 9.72
C ILE A 76 6.88 -8.86 8.19
N GLY A 77 7.05 -7.70 7.56
CA GLY A 77 6.87 -7.48 6.13
C GLY A 77 5.41 -7.19 5.75
N LEU A 78 5.22 -6.40 4.69
CA LEU A 78 3.91 -5.91 4.27
C LEU A 78 2.91 -7.02 3.95
N LEU A 79 3.32 -8.04 3.17
CA LEU A 79 2.42 -9.13 2.76
C LEU A 79 1.92 -9.93 3.96
N ARG A 80 2.82 -10.22 4.91
CA ARG A 80 2.49 -10.96 6.12
C ARG A 80 1.60 -10.16 7.05
N TYR A 81 1.83 -8.84 7.14
CA TYR A 81 0.95 -7.93 7.85
C TYR A 81 -0.46 -7.92 7.26
N ILE A 82 -0.59 -7.86 5.92
CA ILE A 82 -1.90 -7.87 5.26
C ILE A 82 -2.65 -9.18 5.54
N ASP A 83 -1.96 -10.32 5.52
CA ASP A 83 -2.58 -11.61 5.82
C ASP A 83 -2.99 -11.72 7.30
N GLU A 84 -2.14 -11.26 8.24
CA GLU A 84 -2.50 -11.19 9.66
C GLU A 84 -3.68 -10.26 9.91
N PHE A 85 -3.67 -9.07 9.30
CA PHE A 85 -4.75 -8.10 9.42
C PHE A 85 -6.07 -8.65 8.87
N THR A 86 -6.01 -9.31 7.71
CA THR A 86 -7.17 -9.97 7.11
C THR A 86 -7.74 -11.01 8.06
N ARG A 87 -6.90 -11.93 8.56
CA ARG A 87 -7.35 -12.98 9.47
C ARG A 87 -7.96 -12.42 10.75
N ASP A 88 -7.29 -11.46 11.39
CA ASP A 88 -7.78 -10.81 12.60
C ASP A 88 -9.12 -10.10 12.37
N PHE A 89 -9.28 -9.46 11.20
CA PHE A 89 -10.54 -8.80 10.84
C PHE A 89 -11.66 -9.81 10.66
N GLU A 90 -11.41 -10.90 9.93
CA GLU A 90 -12.40 -11.94 9.68
C GLU A 90 -12.80 -12.65 10.99
N GLU A 91 -11.83 -12.98 11.85
CA GLU A 91 -12.07 -13.66 13.13
C GLU A 91 -12.76 -12.77 14.16
N LYS A 92 -12.33 -11.50 14.30
CA LYS A 92 -12.82 -10.60 15.37
C LYS A 92 -14.03 -9.76 14.96
N LYS A 93 -14.16 -9.39 13.69
CA LYS A 93 -15.23 -8.52 13.19
C LYS A 93 -16.28 -9.27 12.37
N GLY A 94 -16.07 -10.55 12.07
CA GLY A 94 -17.03 -11.38 11.32
C GLY A 94 -17.28 -10.87 9.90
N GLY A 95 -16.20 -10.44 9.23
CA GLY A 95 -16.23 -9.90 7.87
C GLY A 95 -15.43 -10.73 6.87
N ALA A 96 -15.17 -10.15 5.71
CA ALA A 96 -14.29 -10.69 4.67
C ALA A 96 -13.43 -9.57 4.07
N CYS A 97 -12.15 -9.84 3.81
CA CYS A 97 -11.25 -8.89 3.15
C CYS A 97 -10.89 -9.32 1.73
N PHE A 98 -10.81 -8.34 0.82
CA PHE A 98 -10.53 -8.56 -0.60
C PHE A 98 -9.36 -7.68 -1.04
N LYS A 99 -8.31 -8.30 -1.57
CA LYS A 99 -7.21 -7.58 -2.25
C LYS A 99 -7.71 -7.10 -3.61
N LYS A 100 -7.48 -5.82 -3.94
CA LYS A 100 -7.88 -5.17 -5.18
C LYS A 100 -6.68 -4.58 -5.91
#